data_AF-A0AAD2VC98-F1
#
_entry.id   AF-A0AAD2VC98-F1
#
_cell.length_a   1.000
_cell.length_b   1.000
_cell.length_c   1.000
_cell.angle_alpha   90.00
_cell.angle_beta   90.00
_cell.angle_gamma   90.00
#
_symmetry.space_group_name_H-M   'P 1'
#
loop_
_entity.id
_entity.type
_entity.pdbx_description
1 polymer ?
#
loop_
_entity_poly.entity_id
_entity_poly.type
_entity_poly.pdbx_seq_one_letter_code
_entity_poly.pdbx_strand_id
1 'polypeptide(L)'
;MKRAPNLKYQPRDKMTEVIIFAGSDAWSHAKEWNEWAGKHIAADDTPPVILGTEQLENLDDMQIIDEGRHYVRVYRAGKIAEKSLTKVATLLAIAGVKEARCYRSFVDREPEDWTPRLVGLKAEAEHGESLVIELPVKKAERKNDERASSLALNQMGASQRGEVLLAHYGGELAINADSDTVHHYNGVVWEPVQDKELQRAMAQIFIDAEISYSQNAIKSAVDTMKLSLPVMGNTARNLIGFSNGVFDTRTGNFREHNKNDWLLIASELPFSPPAEGETLATHAPNFWKWLRRSVAENDRKADRVLAALFMVLANRYDWQLFIEVTGPGGSGKSVMAEICTMLAGKANTVSASMKALEDARERALVVGFSLIIMPDMTRYAGDGAGIKAITGGDKVAIDPKHKAPYSTRIPAVVLAVNNNAMSFSDRSGGISRRRVIFNFSEVVPENERDSMLAEKIEGELAVVIRHLLTRFADQDEARRLLYEQQKSEEALAIKREGDSLVDFCGYLMASVMCDGLLVGNAEIVPFSPRRYLYHAYLAYMRAHGFGKPVTLTRFGKDMPGAMAEYGREYMKRKTKHGLRSNVTLTEESEDWMPSCVSVTNDDSKN
;
A
#
# COMPACT_ATOMS: atom_id res chain seq x y z
N MET A 1 -23.75 -7.54 -43.25
CA MET A 1 -22.31 -7.23 -43.27
C MET A 1 -21.92 -6.64 -44.61
N LYS A 2 -21.21 -5.50 -44.60
CA LYS A 2 -20.56 -4.96 -45.80
C LYS A 2 -19.37 -5.85 -46.16
N ARG A 3 -19.06 -6.03 -47.44
CA ARG A 3 -17.86 -6.79 -47.85
C ARG A 3 -16.65 -5.87 -47.91
N ALA A 4 -15.51 -6.35 -47.43
CA ALA A 4 -14.25 -5.65 -47.57
C ALA A 4 -13.93 -5.40 -49.06
N PRO A 5 -13.25 -4.29 -49.39
CA PRO A 5 -12.75 -4.02 -50.73
C PRO A 5 -12.03 -5.24 -51.31
N ASN A 6 -12.29 -5.52 -52.58
CA ASN A 6 -11.75 -6.65 -53.36
C ASN A 6 -12.10 -8.07 -52.87
N LEU A 7 -12.85 -8.25 -51.79
CA LEU A 7 -13.27 -9.59 -51.35
C LEU A 7 -14.08 -10.34 -52.43
N LYS A 8 -14.87 -9.61 -53.22
CA LYS A 8 -15.67 -10.20 -54.32
C LYS A 8 -14.84 -10.74 -55.49
N TYR A 9 -13.56 -10.37 -55.59
CA TYR A 9 -12.66 -10.81 -56.65
C TYR A 9 -11.83 -12.05 -56.25
N GLN A 10 -11.92 -12.48 -55.00
CA GLN A 10 -11.17 -13.66 -54.52
C GLN A 10 -11.67 -14.95 -55.20
N PRO A 11 -10.78 -15.91 -55.50
CA PRO A 11 -11.14 -17.18 -56.11
C PRO A 11 -12.21 -17.92 -55.32
N ARG A 12 -13.14 -18.58 -56.04
CA ARG A 12 -14.19 -19.41 -55.41
C ARG A 12 -13.62 -20.68 -54.77
N ASP A 13 -12.46 -21.16 -55.24
CA ASP A 13 -11.77 -22.31 -54.67
C ASP A 13 -11.19 -21.98 -53.28
N LYS A 14 -11.72 -22.64 -52.25
CA LYS A 14 -11.37 -22.42 -50.84
C LYS A 14 -9.94 -22.84 -50.50
N MET A 15 -9.27 -23.61 -51.37
CA MET A 15 -7.87 -24.00 -51.22
C MET A 15 -6.90 -22.94 -51.74
N THR A 16 -7.37 -21.97 -52.54
CA THR A 16 -6.53 -20.86 -52.98
C THR A 16 -6.32 -19.86 -51.83
N GLU A 17 -5.07 -19.47 -51.59
CA GLU A 17 -4.69 -18.52 -50.54
C GLU A 17 -5.29 -17.13 -50.81
N VAL A 18 -5.81 -16.48 -49.76
CA VAL A 18 -6.32 -15.09 -49.83
C VAL A 18 -5.33 -14.15 -49.17
N ILE A 19 -5.05 -13.03 -49.85
CA ILE A 19 -4.08 -12.03 -49.39
C ILE A 19 -4.82 -10.77 -48.90
N ILE A 20 -4.48 -10.33 -47.70
CA ILE A 20 -5.07 -9.18 -47.01
C ILE A 20 -3.98 -8.17 -46.66
N PHE A 21 -4.13 -6.91 -47.06
CA PHE A 21 -3.31 -5.79 -46.57
C PHE A 21 -4.07 -5.02 -45.48
N ALA A 22 -3.46 -4.85 -44.30
CA ALA A 22 -4.09 -4.19 -43.16
C ALA A 22 -3.20 -3.10 -42.56
N GLY A 23 -3.71 -1.87 -42.49
CA GLY A 23 -3.06 -0.72 -41.87
C GLY A 23 -3.21 0.59 -42.65
N SER A 24 -2.57 1.66 -42.18
CA SER A 24 -2.68 3.01 -42.77
C SER A 24 -2.35 3.07 -44.26
N ASP A 25 -1.44 2.21 -44.72
CA ASP A 25 -0.90 2.25 -46.09
C ASP A 25 -1.45 1.09 -46.95
N ALA A 26 -2.49 0.40 -46.49
CA ALA A 26 -3.04 -0.79 -47.15
C ALA A 26 -3.43 -0.56 -48.62
N TRP A 27 -3.97 0.62 -48.94
CA TRP A 27 -4.32 0.99 -50.32
C TRP A 27 -3.09 1.13 -51.23
N SER A 28 -2.01 1.72 -50.73
CA SER A 28 -0.75 1.88 -51.46
C SER A 28 -0.09 0.53 -51.73
N HIS A 29 -0.03 -0.34 -50.73
CA HIS A 29 0.51 -1.70 -50.86
C HIS A 29 -0.33 -2.58 -51.79
N ALA A 30 -1.65 -2.46 -51.76
CA ALA A 30 -2.53 -3.18 -52.68
C ALA A 30 -2.37 -2.70 -54.14
N LYS A 31 -2.08 -1.40 -54.34
CA LYS A 31 -1.75 -0.87 -55.66
C LYS A 31 -0.42 -1.43 -56.18
N GLU A 32 0.62 -1.44 -55.34
CA GLU A 32 1.92 -2.04 -55.66
C GLU A 32 1.81 -3.54 -55.96
N TRP A 33 0.95 -4.26 -55.23
CA TRP A 33 0.64 -5.66 -55.51
C TRP A 33 0.08 -5.87 -56.91
N ASN A 34 -0.92 -5.09 -57.31
CA ASN A 34 -1.55 -5.21 -58.62
C ASN A 34 -0.64 -4.77 -59.76
N GLU A 35 0.22 -3.76 -59.54
CA GLU A 35 1.09 -3.21 -60.57
C GLU A 35 2.37 -4.04 -60.77
N TRP A 36 2.90 -4.67 -59.72
CA TRP A 36 4.20 -5.36 -59.80
C TRP A 36 4.33 -6.60 -58.92
N ALA A 37 4.10 -6.51 -57.61
CA ALA A 37 4.51 -7.54 -56.66
C ALA A 37 3.72 -8.86 -56.80
N GLY A 38 2.41 -8.81 -57.11
CA GLY A 38 1.60 -10.00 -57.32
C GLY A 38 2.12 -10.88 -58.45
N LYS A 39 2.43 -10.27 -59.60
CA LYS A 39 2.94 -11.00 -60.79
C LYS A 39 4.38 -11.47 -60.65
N HIS A 40 5.26 -10.66 -60.05
CA HIS A 40 6.70 -10.93 -60.04
C HIS A 40 7.20 -11.68 -58.80
N ILE A 41 6.47 -11.65 -57.68
CA ILE A 41 6.86 -12.30 -56.42
C ILE A 41 5.97 -13.51 -56.12
N ALA A 42 4.66 -13.40 -56.30
CA ALA A 42 3.70 -14.43 -55.90
C ALA A 42 3.06 -15.22 -57.05
N ALA A 43 3.30 -14.81 -58.30
CA ALA A 43 2.62 -15.31 -59.50
C ALA A 43 1.07 -15.28 -59.38
N ASP A 44 0.55 -14.26 -58.69
CA ASP A 44 -0.88 -14.06 -58.42
C ASP A 44 -1.35 -12.73 -59.04
N ASP A 45 -2.42 -12.77 -59.84
CA ASP A 45 -3.07 -11.61 -60.48
C ASP A 45 -4.39 -11.24 -59.80
N THR A 46 -4.68 -11.84 -58.64
CA THR A 46 -5.89 -11.57 -57.85
C THR A 46 -5.71 -10.28 -57.06
N PRO A 47 -6.64 -9.29 -57.17
CA PRO A 47 -6.60 -8.10 -56.35
C PRO A 47 -6.74 -8.43 -54.86
N PRO A 48 -5.81 -7.99 -53.99
CA PRO A 48 -5.81 -8.36 -52.59
C PRO A 48 -6.91 -7.63 -51.82
N VAL A 49 -7.38 -8.22 -50.73
CA VAL A 49 -8.36 -7.62 -49.82
C VAL A 49 -7.71 -6.47 -49.05
N ILE A 50 -8.40 -5.33 -48.95
CA ILE A 50 -7.84 -4.10 -48.38
C ILE A 50 -8.57 -3.74 -47.09
N LEU A 51 -7.83 -3.64 -45.99
CA LEU A 51 -8.28 -3.15 -44.69
C LEU A 51 -7.51 -1.87 -44.33
N GLY A 52 -7.90 -0.75 -44.93
CA GLY A 52 -7.37 0.58 -44.60
C GLY A 52 -7.98 1.14 -43.29
N THR A 53 -7.59 2.35 -42.90
CA THR A 53 -8.02 2.99 -41.64
C THR A 53 -9.54 2.95 -41.44
N GLU A 54 -10.32 3.34 -42.45
CA GLU A 54 -11.80 3.33 -42.40
C GLU A 54 -12.37 1.92 -42.25
N GLN A 55 -11.76 0.92 -42.90
CA GLN A 55 -12.22 -0.47 -42.81
C GLN A 55 -11.86 -1.08 -41.45
N LEU A 56 -10.71 -0.71 -40.88
CA LEU A 56 -10.24 -1.17 -39.57
C LEU A 56 -11.11 -0.62 -38.43
N GLU A 57 -11.67 0.59 -38.59
CA GLU A 57 -12.64 1.18 -37.64
C GLU A 57 -14.00 0.47 -37.67
N ASN A 58 -14.38 -0.11 -38.81
CA ASN A 58 -15.70 -0.71 -39.04
C ASN A 58 -15.65 -2.25 -39.23
N LEU A 59 -14.67 -2.93 -38.62
CA LEU A 59 -14.48 -4.38 -38.78
C LEU A 59 -15.66 -5.23 -38.29
N ASP A 60 -16.39 -4.76 -37.26
CA ASP A 60 -17.43 -5.55 -36.59
C ASP A 60 -18.64 -5.83 -37.51
N ASP A 61 -18.89 -4.94 -38.49
CA ASP A 61 -19.95 -5.08 -39.49
C ASP A 61 -19.44 -5.50 -40.88
N MET A 62 -18.17 -5.93 -40.98
CA MET A 62 -17.49 -6.19 -42.24
C MET A 62 -17.08 -7.65 -42.42
N GLN A 63 -17.47 -8.22 -43.56
CA GLN A 63 -16.95 -9.49 -44.02
C GLN A 63 -15.59 -9.26 -44.68
N ILE A 64 -14.51 -9.70 -44.03
CA ILE A 64 -13.13 -9.58 -44.55
C ILE A 64 -12.66 -10.81 -45.33
N ILE A 65 -13.34 -11.95 -45.13
CA ILE A 65 -13.03 -13.21 -45.80
C ILE A 65 -14.30 -14.06 -45.94
N ASP A 66 -14.29 -15.01 -46.85
CA ASP A 66 -15.35 -15.99 -47.03
C ASP A 66 -15.19 -17.21 -46.11
N GLU A 67 -16.32 -17.80 -45.71
CA GLU A 67 -16.36 -18.91 -44.77
C GLU A 67 -15.66 -20.16 -45.31
N GLY A 68 -14.87 -20.84 -44.46
CA GLY A 68 -14.21 -22.10 -44.74
C GLY A 68 -12.97 -22.01 -45.64
N ARG A 69 -12.37 -20.82 -45.80
CA ARG A 69 -11.11 -20.63 -46.52
C ARG A 69 -9.97 -21.38 -45.82
N HIS A 70 -9.10 -22.08 -46.56
CA HIS A 70 -8.00 -22.83 -45.92
C HIS A 70 -6.80 -21.95 -45.55
N TYR A 71 -6.31 -21.12 -46.49
CA TYR A 71 -5.05 -20.39 -46.34
C TYR A 71 -5.26 -18.87 -46.43
N VAL A 72 -4.67 -18.13 -45.49
CA VAL A 72 -4.72 -16.66 -45.47
C VAL A 72 -3.37 -16.05 -45.15
N ARG A 73 -3.04 -14.99 -45.87
CA ARG A 73 -1.88 -14.16 -45.62
C ARG A 73 -2.29 -12.74 -45.28
N VAL A 74 -1.82 -12.22 -44.15
CA VAL A 74 -2.06 -10.85 -43.72
C VAL A 74 -0.75 -10.07 -43.72
N TYR A 75 -0.66 -9.01 -44.51
CA TYR A 75 0.47 -8.07 -44.50
C TYR A 75 0.13 -6.84 -43.66
N ARG A 76 1.03 -6.48 -42.74
CA ARG A 76 0.97 -5.20 -42.03
C ARG A 76 1.43 -4.09 -42.98
N ALA A 77 0.52 -3.19 -43.35
CA ALA A 77 0.77 -2.10 -44.30
C ALA A 77 0.73 -0.74 -43.58
N GLY A 78 1.91 -0.17 -43.30
CA GLY A 78 2.02 1.06 -42.53
C GLY A 78 1.71 0.86 -41.04
N LYS A 79 1.08 1.85 -40.39
CA LYS A 79 0.72 1.78 -38.96
C LYS A 79 -0.58 1.02 -38.78
N ILE A 80 -0.59 0.06 -37.86
CA ILE A 80 -1.78 -0.68 -37.42
C ILE A 80 -1.71 -0.91 -35.91
N ALA A 81 -2.82 -0.69 -35.21
CA ALA A 81 -2.91 -0.96 -33.78
C ALA A 81 -3.02 -2.47 -33.52
N GLU A 82 -2.36 -2.96 -32.46
CA GLU A 82 -2.42 -4.38 -32.08
C GLU A 82 -3.87 -4.84 -31.81
N LYS A 83 -4.73 -3.98 -31.24
CA LYS A 83 -6.17 -4.28 -31.07
C LYS A 83 -6.86 -4.60 -32.40
N SER A 84 -6.55 -3.85 -33.46
CA SER A 84 -7.14 -4.07 -34.79
C SER A 84 -6.60 -5.35 -35.44
N LEU A 85 -5.33 -5.70 -35.22
CA LEU A 85 -4.76 -6.97 -35.67
C LEU A 85 -5.42 -8.16 -34.98
N THR A 86 -5.65 -8.07 -33.66
CA THR A 86 -6.39 -9.11 -32.92
C THR A 86 -7.81 -9.26 -33.47
N LYS A 87 -8.53 -8.16 -33.77
CA LYS A 87 -9.84 -8.24 -34.43
C LYS A 87 -9.79 -8.98 -35.77
N VAL A 88 -8.81 -8.65 -36.61
CA VAL A 88 -8.64 -9.35 -37.90
C VAL A 88 -8.40 -10.85 -37.67
N ALA A 89 -7.51 -11.22 -36.76
CA ALA A 89 -7.25 -12.62 -36.41
C ALA A 89 -8.52 -13.34 -35.91
N THR A 90 -9.32 -12.68 -35.05
CA THR A 90 -10.59 -13.23 -34.56
C THR A 90 -11.60 -13.40 -35.69
N LEU A 91 -11.73 -12.45 -36.62
CA LEU A 91 -12.62 -12.61 -37.79
C LEU A 91 -12.20 -13.77 -38.70
N LEU A 92 -10.90 -13.98 -38.90
CA LEU A 92 -10.37 -15.13 -39.65
C LEU A 92 -10.70 -16.45 -38.94
N ALA A 93 -10.54 -16.48 -37.61
CA ALA A 93 -10.87 -17.63 -36.78
C ALA A 93 -12.36 -18.00 -36.87
N ILE A 94 -13.23 -17.01 -36.73
CA ILE A 94 -14.69 -17.15 -36.85
C ILE A 94 -15.09 -17.67 -38.23
N ALA A 95 -14.49 -17.12 -39.29
CA ALA A 95 -14.71 -17.58 -40.66
C ALA A 95 -14.21 -19.01 -40.92
N GLY A 96 -13.51 -19.63 -39.95
CA GLY A 96 -13.07 -21.02 -40.01
C GLY A 96 -11.78 -21.22 -40.81
N VAL A 97 -10.91 -20.22 -40.85
CA VAL A 97 -9.61 -20.31 -41.52
C VAL A 97 -8.74 -21.38 -40.87
N LYS A 98 -8.07 -22.21 -41.70
CA LYS A 98 -7.24 -23.33 -41.22
C LYS A 98 -5.80 -22.93 -40.96
N GLU A 99 -5.20 -22.13 -41.83
CA GLU A 99 -3.84 -21.64 -41.71
C GLU A 99 -3.79 -20.13 -42.00
N ALA A 100 -3.18 -19.38 -41.08
CA ALA A 100 -3.01 -17.94 -41.24
C ALA A 100 -1.60 -17.51 -40.85
N ARG A 101 -1.00 -16.64 -41.68
CA ARG A 101 0.33 -16.08 -41.42
C ARG A 101 0.31 -14.56 -41.53
N CYS A 102 0.97 -13.89 -40.59
CA CYS A 102 1.12 -12.44 -40.58
C CYS A 102 2.54 -12.03 -40.94
N TYR A 103 2.66 -11.21 -41.98
CA TYR A 103 3.92 -10.73 -42.53
C TYR A 103 4.11 -9.25 -42.17
N ARG A 104 5.33 -8.89 -41.76
CA ARG A 104 5.69 -7.50 -41.45
C ARG A 104 5.89 -6.64 -42.69
N SER A 105 6.27 -7.24 -43.82
CA SER A 105 6.45 -6.58 -45.12
C SER A 105 6.54 -7.60 -46.26
N PHE A 106 6.65 -7.15 -47.51
CA PHE A 106 6.79 -8.01 -48.69
C PHE A 106 8.06 -8.87 -48.71
N VAL A 107 9.11 -8.44 -48.01
CA VAL A 107 10.41 -9.12 -47.97
C VAL A 107 10.61 -9.96 -46.71
N ASP A 108 9.57 -10.08 -45.89
CA ASP A 108 9.61 -10.83 -44.64
C ASP A 108 9.78 -12.33 -44.92
N ARG A 109 10.89 -12.88 -44.44
CA ARG A 109 11.28 -14.29 -44.62
C ARG A 109 10.85 -15.16 -43.44
N GLU A 110 10.39 -14.57 -42.34
CA GLU A 110 10.01 -15.25 -41.10
C GLU A 110 8.66 -14.72 -40.59
N PRO A 111 7.56 -15.02 -41.30
CA PRO A 111 6.23 -14.56 -40.92
C PRO A 111 5.77 -15.17 -39.59
N GLU A 112 4.99 -14.42 -38.83
CA GLU A 112 4.36 -14.90 -37.61
C GLU A 112 3.24 -15.91 -37.97
N ASP A 113 3.30 -17.11 -37.43
CA ASP A 113 2.25 -18.12 -37.59
C ASP A 113 1.09 -17.84 -36.62
N TRP A 114 -0.06 -17.47 -37.18
CA TRP A 114 -1.28 -17.20 -36.41
C TRP A 114 -2.14 -18.46 -36.26
N THR A 115 -1.84 -19.55 -36.96
CA THR A 115 -2.62 -20.79 -36.97
C THR A 115 -2.92 -21.32 -35.57
N PRO A 116 -1.96 -21.39 -34.62
CA PRO A 116 -2.24 -21.88 -33.27
C PRO A 116 -3.20 -20.98 -32.48
N ARG A 117 -3.18 -19.66 -32.75
CA ARG A 117 -4.02 -18.68 -32.06
C ARG A 117 -5.45 -18.68 -32.56
N LEU A 118 -5.69 -19.04 -33.83
CA LEU A 118 -7.05 -19.06 -34.40
C LEU A 118 -8.00 -20.01 -33.64
N VAL A 119 -7.50 -21.15 -33.16
CA VAL A 119 -8.34 -22.12 -32.42
C VAL A 119 -8.85 -21.52 -31.11
N GLY A 120 -7.97 -20.84 -30.36
CA GLY A 120 -8.33 -20.15 -29.13
C GLY A 120 -9.29 -18.99 -29.37
N LEU A 121 -8.96 -18.12 -30.33
CA LEU A 121 -9.79 -16.96 -30.68
C LEU A 121 -11.18 -17.36 -31.18
N LYS A 122 -11.30 -18.49 -31.90
CA LYS A 122 -12.60 -19.01 -32.32
C LYS A 122 -13.43 -19.46 -31.12
N ALA A 123 -12.83 -20.22 -30.20
CA ALA A 123 -13.51 -20.70 -29.00
C ALA A 123 -13.96 -19.54 -28.10
N GLU A 124 -13.06 -18.57 -27.86
CA GLU A 124 -13.36 -17.34 -27.10
C GLU A 124 -14.50 -16.54 -27.74
N ALA A 125 -14.50 -16.40 -29.08
CA ALA A 125 -15.57 -15.70 -29.80
C ALA A 125 -16.90 -16.47 -29.80
N GLU A 126 -16.88 -17.80 -29.94
CA GLU A 126 -18.08 -18.64 -29.88
C GLU A 126 -18.68 -18.71 -28.47
N HIS A 127 -17.86 -18.56 -27.43
CA HIS A 127 -18.29 -18.53 -26.03
C HIS A 127 -18.73 -17.12 -25.57
N GLY A 128 -18.58 -16.10 -26.42
CA GLY A 128 -18.90 -14.70 -26.08
C GLY A 128 -17.89 -14.06 -25.12
N GLU A 129 -16.71 -14.64 -24.97
CA GLU A 129 -15.62 -14.18 -24.09
C GLU A 129 -14.55 -13.37 -24.87
N SER A 130 -14.69 -13.27 -26.19
CA SER A 130 -13.83 -12.47 -27.06
C SER A 130 -13.90 -10.99 -26.68
N LEU A 131 -12.79 -10.44 -26.18
CA LEU A 131 -12.62 -9.03 -25.78
C LEU A 131 -12.71 -8.03 -26.94
N VAL A 132 -12.82 -8.51 -28.18
CA VAL A 132 -12.63 -7.68 -29.38
C VAL A 132 -13.76 -7.82 -30.42
N ILE A 133 -14.57 -8.88 -30.35
CA ILE A 133 -15.73 -9.12 -31.23
C ILE A 133 -16.80 -9.85 -30.43
N GLU A 134 -17.98 -9.25 -30.29
CA GLU A 134 -19.17 -9.91 -29.75
C GLU A 134 -19.91 -10.62 -30.90
N LEU A 135 -19.88 -11.96 -30.93
CA LEU A 135 -20.68 -12.72 -31.87
C LEU A 135 -22.08 -13.02 -31.32
N PRO A 136 -23.14 -12.92 -32.14
CA PRO A 136 -24.47 -13.33 -31.73
C PRO A 136 -24.55 -14.87 -31.70
N VAL A 137 -24.42 -15.46 -30.51
CA VAL A 137 -24.60 -16.91 -30.30
C VAL A 137 -26.06 -17.28 -30.59
N LYS A 138 -26.26 -18.26 -31.50
CA LYS A 138 -27.56 -18.90 -31.78
C LYS A 138 -28.12 -19.55 -30.51
N LYS A 139 -28.97 -18.82 -29.77
CA LYS A 139 -29.93 -19.43 -28.85
C LYS A 139 -31.11 -19.96 -29.65
N ALA A 140 -31.45 -21.22 -29.39
CA ALA A 140 -32.67 -21.87 -29.84
C ALA A 140 -33.87 -20.94 -29.65
N GLU A 141 -34.71 -20.93 -30.69
CA GLU A 141 -35.88 -20.08 -30.91
C GLU A 141 -36.62 -19.66 -29.63
N ARG A 142 -36.40 -18.41 -29.23
CA ARG A 142 -37.48 -17.59 -28.69
C ARG A 142 -37.73 -16.49 -29.67
N LYS A 143 -38.88 -16.57 -30.35
CA LYS A 143 -39.50 -15.45 -31.04
C LYS A 143 -39.50 -14.24 -30.11
N ASN A 144 -38.58 -13.33 -30.35
CA ASN A 144 -38.73 -11.93 -29.97
C ASN A 144 -38.38 -11.14 -31.22
N ASP A 145 -39.42 -10.95 -32.03
CA ASP A 145 -39.50 -9.87 -33.00
C ASP A 145 -39.05 -8.57 -32.33
N GLU A 146 -38.12 -7.85 -32.98
CA GLU A 146 -38.07 -6.39 -33.22
C GLU A 146 -38.81 -5.42 -32.26
N ARG A 147 -38.86 -5.76 -30.96
CA ARG A 147 -39.36 -4.98 -29.83
C ARG A 147 -38.51 -5.26 -28.60
N ALA A 148 -37.19 -5.18 -28.73
CA ALA A 148 -36.39 -4.70 -27.61
C ALA A 148 -36.40 -3.16 -27.65
N SER A 149 -37.59 -2.60 -27.48
CA SER A 149 -37.71 -1.31 -26.83
C SER A 149 -36.90 -1.42 -25.54
N SER A 150 -35.97 -0.50 -25.30
CA SER A 150 -35.45 -0.20 -23.97
C SER A 150 -36.57 -0.43 -22.95
N LEU A 151 -36.51 -1.52 -22.18
CA LEU A 151 -37.43 -1.72 -21.07
C LEU A 151 -37.29 -0.44 -20.25
N ALA A 152 -38.39 0.26 -20.02
CA ALA A 152 -38.35 1.43 -19.15
C ALA A 152 -37.77 0.96 -17.80
N LEU A 153 -36.91 1.76 -17.16
CA LEU A 153 -36.20 1.39 -15.92
C LEU A 153 -37.11 0.79 -14.82
N ASN A 154 -38.40 1.16 -14.82
CA ASN A 154 -39.42 0.63 -13.91
C ASN A 154 -39.90 -0.80 -14.25
N GLN A 155 -39.72 -1.28 -15.48
CA GLN A 155 -40.05 -2.62 -15.96
C GLN A 155 -38.88 -3.61 -15.87
N MET A 156 -37.65 -3.10 -15.67
CA MET A 156 -36.46 -3.93 -15.52
C MET A 156 -36.50 -4.78 -14.24
N GLY A 157 -35.84 -5.94 -14.25
CA GLY A 157 -35.52 -6.68 -13.04
C GLY A 157 -34.51 -5.95 -12.15
N ALA A 158 -34.34 -6.38 -10.89
CA ALA A 158 -33.35 -5.79 -10.00
C ALA A 158 -31.91 -5.96 -10.52
N SER A 159 -31.59 -7.11 -11.12
CA SER A 159 -30.28 -7.36 -11.76
C SER A 159 -30.04 -6.44 -12.95
N GLN A 160 -31.03 -6.28 -13.84
CA GLN A 160 -30.93 -5.38 -15.00
C GLN A 160 -30.76 -3.91 -14.59
N ARG A 161 -31.47 -3.46 -13.55
CA ARG A 161 -31.23 -2.12 -12.98
C ARG A 161 -29.82 -2.00 -12.39
N GLY A 162 -29.35 -3.06 -11.74
CA GLY A 162 -27.97 -3.14 -11.24
C GLY A 162 -26.93 -3.05 -12.36
N GLU A 163 -27.17 -3.69 -13.50
CA GLU A 163 -26.32 -3.58 -14.70
C GLU A 163 -26.31 -2.16 -15.27
N VAL A 164 -27.45 -1.47 -15.28
CA VAL A 164 -27.52 -0.05 -15.68
C VAL A 164 -26.71 0.83 -14.72
N LEU A 165 -26.80 0.59 -13.41
CA LEU A 165 -26.00 1.31 -12.43
C LEU A 165 -24.50 1.01 -12.59
N LEU A 166 -24.13 -0.24 -12.82
CA LEU A 166 -22.74 -0.64 -13.09
C LEU A 166 -22.21 0.05 -14.36
N ALA A 167 -23.01 0.10 -15.42
CA ALA A 167 -22.67 0.78 -16.67
C ALA A 167 -22.52 2.29 -16.49
N HIS A 168 -23.28 2.92 -15.59
CA HIS A 168 -23.11 4.33 -15.23
C HIS A 168 -21.72 4.63 -14.65
N TYR A 169 -21.13 3.67 -13.93
CA TYR A 169 -19.74 3.72 -13.44
C TYR A 169 -18.73 3.10 -14.44
N GLY A 170 -19.08 2.97 -15.72
CA GLY A 170 -18.19 2.44 -16.76
C GLY A 170 -17.82 0.96 -16.61
N GLY A 171 -18.54 0.19 -15.78
CA GLY A 171 -18.15 -1.18 -15.45
C GLY A 171 -17.00 -1.30 -14.46
N GLU A 172 -16.59 -0.19 -13.84
CA GLU A 172 -15.40 -0.09 -13.00
C GLU A 172 -15.73 -0.12 -11.50
N LEU A 173 -16.63 -1.03 -11.10
CA LEU A 173 -16.98 -1.29 -9.70
C LEU A 173 -16.46 -2.66 -9.24
N ALA A 174 -15.99 -2.73 -8.00
CA ALA A 174 -15.57 -3.96 -7.34
C ALA A 174 -16.02 -3.97 -5.88
N ILE A 175 -16.03 -5.13 -5.24
CA ILE A 175 -16.47 -5.28 -3.85
C ILE A 175 -15.35 -5.75 -2.94
N ASN A 176 -15.21 -5.12 -1.77
CA ASN A 176 -14.33 -5.60 -0.72
C ASN A 176 -15.00 -6.74 0.05
N ALA A 177 -14.40 -7.94 0.02
CA ALA A 177 -14.99 -9.13 0.61
C ALA A 177 -15.11 -9.10 2.14
N ASP A 178 -14.26 -8.36 2.85
CA ASP A 178 -14.32 -8.29 4.32
C ASP A 178 -15.41 -7.31 4.80
N SER A 179 -15.62 -6.20 4.08
CA SER A 179 -16.49 -5.09 4.52
C SER A 179 -17.78 -4.91 3.72
N ASP A 180 -17.98 -5.69 2.63
CA ASP A 180 -19.10 -5.57 1.69
C ASP A 180 -19.25 -4.15 1.08
N THR A 181 -18.15 -3.39 1.09
CA THR A 181 -18.10 -2.01 0.58
C THR A 181 -17.71 -2.03 -0.90
N VAL A 182 -18.53 -1.38 -1.72
CA VAL A 182 -18.27 -1.19 -3.15
C VAL A 182 -17.20 -0.13 -3.33
N HIS A 183 -16.28 -0.34 -4.27
CA HIS A 183 -15.28 0.63 -4.67
C HIS A 183 -15.40 0.92 -6.17
N HIS A 184 -15.14 2.16 -6.56
CA HIS A 184 -15.11 2.62 -7.93
C HIS A 184 -13.68 2.97 -8.34
N TYR A 185 -13.24 2.47 -9.50
CA TYR A 185 -11.93 2.82 -10.03
C TYR A 185 -12.00 4.14 -10.81
N ASN A 186 -11.35 5.17 -10.29
CA ASN A 186 -11.38 6.53 -10.85
C ASN A 186 -10.35 6.76 -11.99
N GLY A 187 -9.67 5.71 -12.44
CA GLY A 187 -8.55 5.78 -13.39
C GLY A 187 -7.16 5.71 -12.75
N VAL A 188 -7.06 5.96 -11.43
CA VAL A 188 -5.81 5.97 -10.65
C VAL A 188 -5.90 4.97 -9.50
N VAL A 189 -6.97 5.06 -8.70
CA VAL A 189 -7.20 4.27 -7.48
C VAL A 189 -8.65 3.78 -7.39
N TRP A 190 -8.88 2.80 -6.52
CA TRP A 190 -10.19 2.31 -6.12
C TRP A 190 -10.70 3.06 -4.88
N GLU A 191 -11.72 3.90 -5.06
CA GLU A 191 -12.31 4.71 -3.99
C GLU A 191 -13.57 4.05 -3.42
N PRO A 192 -13.76 4.01 -2.09
CA PRO A 192 -14.96 3.45 -1.49
C PRO A 192 -16.20 4.30 -1.84
N VAL A 193 -17.25 3.67 -2.34
CA VAL A 193 -18.55 4.29 -2.62
C VAL A 193 -19.57 3.78 -1.61
N GLN A 194 -20.23 4.70 -0.91
CA GLN A 194 -21.24 4.30 0.06
C GLN A 194 -22.53 3.83 -0.63
N ASP A 195 -23.24 2.87 -0.03
CA ASP A 195 -24.53 2.40 -0.55
C ASP A 195 -25.51 3.55 -0.80
N LYS A 196 -25.50 4.58 0.05
CA LYS A 196 -26.36 5.75 -0.11
C LYS A 196 -26.01 6.57 -1.35
N GLU A 197 -24.74 6.61 -1.75
CA GLU A 197 -24.28 7.27 -2.97
C GLU A 197 -24.68 6.46 -4.19
N LEU A 198 -24.51 5.14 -4.17
CA LEU A 198 -25.01 4.23 -5.21
C LEU A 198 -26.53 4.36 -5.39
N GLN A 199 -27.28 4.43 -4.28
CA GLN A 199 -28.73 4.65 -4.32
C GLN A 199 -29.10 6.02 -4.89
N ARG A 200 -28.34 7.07 -4.58
CA ARG A 200 -28.52 8.41 -5.16
C ARG A 200 -28.23 8.41 -6.66
N ALA A 201 -27.15 7.77 -7.10
CA ALA A 201 -26.81 7.62 -8.51
C ALA A 201 -27.92 6.88 -9.26
N MET A 202 -28.43 5.78 -8.68
CA MET A 202 -29.58 5.07 -9.25
C MET A 202 -30.83 5.94 -9.33
N ALA A 203 -31.14 6.71 -8.27
CA ALA A 203 -32.27 7.64 -8.29
C ALA A 203 -32.11 8.69 -9.40
N GLN A 204 -30.90 9.21 -9.60
CA GLN A 204 -30.61 10.18 -10.66
C GLN A 204 -30.84 9.57 -12.05
N ILE A 205 -30.41 8.33 -12.29
CA ILE A 205 -30.67 7.60 -13.54
C ILE A 205 -32.18 7.50 -13.83
N PHE A 206 -33.00 7.25 -12.81
CA PHE A 206 -34.47 7.24 -12.97
C PHE A 206 -35.02 8.63 -13.30
N ILE A 207 -34.52 9.68 -12.63
CA ILE A 207 -34.95 11.07 -12.85
C ILE A 207 -34.60 11.51 -14.28
N ASP A 208 -33.37 11.25 -14.72
CA ASP A 208 -32.87 11.63 -16.04
C ASP A 208 -33.63 10.90 -17.16
N ALA A 209 -34.11 9.68 -16.87
CA ALA A 209 -34.99 8.93 -17.76
C ALA A 209 -36.47 9.36 -17.70
N GLU A 210 -36.82 10.34 -16.86
CA GLU A 210 -38.20 10.78 -16.56
C GLU A 210 -39.13 9.64 -16.08
N ILE A 211 -38.58 8.67 -15.36
CA ILE A 211 -39.30 7.49 -14.87
C ILE A 211 -39.47 7.56 -13.36
N SER A 212 -40.69 7.28 -12.88
CA SER A 212 -40.96 7.17 -11.45
C SER A 212 -40.21 5.99 -10.83
N TYR A 213 -39.68 6.21 -9.62
CA TYR A 213 -38.94 5.19 -8.87
C TYR A 213 -39.52 5.00 -7.47
N SER A 214 -39.18 3.87 -6.86
CA SER A 214 -39.46 3.60 -5.45
C SER A 214 -38.17 3.30 -4.71
N GLN A 215 -38.17 3.52 -3.40
CA GLN A 215 -37.02 3.21 -2.54
C GLN A 215 -36.61 1.74 -2.65
N ASN A 216 -37.59 0.82 -2.72
CA ASN A 216 -37.32 -0.62 -2.85
C ASN A 216 -36.70 -0.98 -4.21
N ALA A 217 -37.13 -0.33 -5.30
CA ALA A 217 -36.57 -0.56 -6.63
C ALA A 217 -35.10 -0.12 -6.69
N ILE A 218 -34.77 1.02 -6.08
CA ILE A 218 -33.39 1.53 -5.96
C ILE A 218 -32.55 0.61 -5.08
N LYS A 219 -33.04 0.30 -3.87
CA LYS A 219 -32.29 -0.53 -2.93
C LYS A 219 -32.01 -1.92 -3.49
N SER A 220 -33.02 -2.57 -4.07
CA SER A 220 -32.85 -3.90 -4.69
C SER A 220 -31.89 -3.89 -5.88
N ALA A 221 -31.82 -2.80 -6.65
CA ALA A 221 -30.84 -2.66 -7.74
C ALA A 221 -29.40 -2.66 -7.19
N VAL A 222 -29.13 -1.86 -6.16
CA VAL A 222 -27.81 -1.79 -5.51
C VAL A 222 -27.45 -3.14 -4.87
N ASP A 223 -28.36 -3.71 -4.08
CA ASP A 223 -28.12 -4.98 -3.37
C ASP A 223 -27.88 -6.13 -4.36
N THR A 224 -28.62 -6.18 -5.48
CA THR A 224 -28.44 -7.22 -6.51
C THR A 224 -27.15 -7.00 -7.30
N MET A 225 -26.80 -5.75 -7.63
CA MET A 225 -25.55 -5.41 -8.32
C MET A 225 -24.33 -5.89 -7.53
N LYS A 226 -24.31 -5.67 -6.21
CA LYS A 226 -23.21 -6.11 -5.34
C LYS A 226 -22.89 -7.61 -5.48
N LEU A 227 -23.90 -8.46 -5.68
CA LEU A 227 -23.72 -9.90 -5.84
C LEU A 227 -22.96 -10.29 -7.11
N SER A 228 -22.97 -9.43 -8.14
CA SER A 228 -22.29 -9.70 -9.42
C SER A 228 -20.97 -8.95 -9.58
N LEU A 229 -20.58 -8.09 -8.62
CA LEU A 229 -19.32 -7.35 -8.70
C LEU A 229 -18.11 -8.28 -8.50
N PRO A 230 -16.99 -8.03 -9.21
CA PRO A 230 -15.74 -8.72 -8.94
C PRO A 230 -15.25 -8.39 -7.52
N VAL A 231 -14.67 -9.38 -6.86
CA VAL A 231 -14.01 -9.18 -5.57
C VAL A 231 -12.67 -8.49 -5.81
N MET A 232 -12.38 -7.47 -5.00
CA MET A 232 -11.11 -6.76 -5.06
C MET A 232 -9.93 -7.70 -4.77
N GLY A 233 -8.86 -7.55 -5.55
CA GLY A 233 -7.57 -8.17 -5.26
C GLY A 233 -6.78 -7.41 -4.20
N ASN A 234 -5.57 -7.88 -3.94
CA ASN A 234 -4.64 -7.22 -3.01
C ASN A 234 -3.69 -6.30 -3.77
N THR A 235 -3.48 -5.09 -3.26
CA THR A 235 -2.42 -4.20 -3.74
C THR A 235 -1.06 -4.82 -3.47
N ALA A 236 -0.22 -4.93 -4.51
CA ALA A 236 1.15 -5.40 -4.34
C ALA A 236 1.99 -4.33 -3.60
N ARG A 237 2.69 -4.74 -2.53
CA ARG A 237 3.40 -3.82 -1.62
C ARG A 237 4.54 -3.03 -2.28
N ASN A 238 5.06 -3.54 -3.39
CA ASN A 238 6.12 -2.89 -4.13
C ASN A 238 5.62 -1.74 -5.03
N LEU A 239 4.31 -1.57 -5.18
CA LEU A 239 3.72 -0.53 -6.02
C LEU A 239 3.44 0.74 -5.21
N ILE A 240 3.91 1.87 -5.72
CA ILE A 240 3.62 3.21 -5.19
C ILE A 240 2.86 3.98 -6.27
N GLY A 241 1.61 4.35 -5.97
CA GLY A 241 0.78 5.16 -6.87
C GLY A 241 1.15 6.64 -6.80
N PHE A 242 1.16 7.29 -7.96
CA PHE A 242 1.31 8.74 -8.18
C PHE A 242 0.16 9.22 -9.05
N SER A 243 -0.06 10.54 -9.18
CA SER A 243 -1.17 11.05 -9.99
C SER A 243 -1.05 10.78 -11.49
N ASN A 244 0.15 10.43 -11.96
CA ASN A 244 0.46 10.16 -13.36
C ASN A 244 0.93 8.72 -13.65
N GLY A 245 0.82 7.81 -12.68
CA GLY A 245 1.22 6.41 -12.87
C GLY A 245 1.64 5.69 -11.60
N VAL A 246 2.34 4.58 -11.76
CA VAL A 246 2.72 3.66 -10.67
C VAL A 246 4.20 3.35 -10.77
N PHE A 247 4.91 3.52 -9.66
CA PHE A 247 6.31 3.14 -9.52
C PHE A 247 6.42 1.76 -8.87
N ASP A 248 7.09 0.82 -9.54
CA ASP A 248 7.43 -0.49 -8.99
C ASP A 248 8.81 -0.42 -8.30
N THR A 249 8.82 -0.41 -6.97
CA THR A 249 10.03 -0.37 -6.14
C THR A 249 10.93 -1.60 -6.25
N ARG A 250 10.45 -2.71 -6.81
CA ARG A 250 11.27 -3.91 -7.05
C ARG A 250 12.03 -3.80 -8.35
N THR A 251 11.41 -3.27 -9.40
CA THR A 251 12.04 -3.15 -10.72
C THR A 251 12.65 -1.76 -10.98
N GLY A 252 12.30 -0.76 -10.17
CA GLY A 252 12.67 0.65 -10.39
C GLY A 252 11.96 1.30 -11.57
N ASN A 253 10.88 0.71 -12.08
CA ASN A 253 10.21 1.17 -13.30
C ASN A 253 8.95 1.96 -12.96
N PHE A 254 8.71 3.03 -13.71
CA PHE A 254 7.47 3.79 -13.69
C PHE A 254 6.61 3.44 -14.90
N ARG A 255 5.31 3.18 -14.69
CA ARG A 255 4.36 2.84 -15.77
C ARG A 255 3.00 3.48 -15.53
N GLU A 256 2.14 3.43 -16.55
CA GLU A 256 0.74 3.85 -16.44
C GLU A 256 -0.04 3.02 -15.41
N HIS A 257 -1.15 3.60 -14.92
CA HIS A 257 -2.06 2.95 -14.00
C HIS A 257 -2.69 1.70 -14.60
N ASN A 258 -2.92 0.71 -13.75
CA ASN A 258 -3.65 -0.48 -14.10
C ASN A 258 -4.63 -0.82 -12.97
N LYS A 259 -5.93 -0.94 -13.28
CA LYS A 259 -6.96 -1.27 -12.29
C LYS A 259 -6.72 -2.58 -11.55
N ASN A 260 -6.02 -3.53 -12.19
CA ASN A 260 -5.67 -4.82 -11.58
C ASN A 260 -4.53 -4.71 -10.56
N ASP A 261 -3.93 -3.53 -10.38
CA ASP A 261 -3.02 -3.26 -9.27
C ASP A 261 -3.75 -3.09 -7.94
N TRP A 262 -5.07 -2.86 -7.98
CA TRP A 262 -5.90 -2.65 -6.80
C TRP A 262 -5.38 -1.54 -5.88
N LEU A 263 -4.78 -0.50 -6.45
CA LEU A 263 -4.32 0.66 -5.68
C LEU A 263 -5.52 1.29 -4.98
N LEU A 264 -5.48 1.36 -3.66
CA LEU A 264 -6.47 2.11 -2.87
C LEU A 264 -6.03 3.57 -2.68
N ILE A 265 -4.74 3.84 -2.88
CA ILE A 265 -4.03 5.03 -2.44
C ILE A 265 -2.98 5.38 -3.49
N ALA A 266 -2.90 6.67 -3.84
CA ALA A 266 -1.86 7.25 -4.67
C ALA A 266 -1.49 8.64 -4.14
N SER A 267 -0.24 9.03 -4.30
CA SER A 267 0.22 10.40 -4.08
C SER A 267 -0.40 11.33 -5.12
N GLU A 268 -0.84 12.52 -4.70
CA GLU A 268 -1.37 13.55 -5.61
C GLU A 268 -0.26 14.14 -6.50
N LEU A 269 1.01 13.95 -6.13
CA LEU A 269 2.12 14.45 -6.91
C LEU A 269 2.45 13.56 -8.11
N PRO A 270 2.85 14.16 -9.24
CA PRO A 270 3.34 13.39 -10.37
C PRO A 270 4.78 12.91 -10.11
N PHE A 271 5.08 11.70 -10.54
CA PHE A 271 6.45 11.22 -10.62
C PHE A 271 7.11 11.70 -11.92
N SER A 272 8.23 12.41 -11.81
CA SER A 272 9.00 12.92 -12.96
C SER A 272 10.47 12.47 -12.89
N PRO A 273 11.17 12.38 -14.03
CA PRO A 273 12.61 12.11 -14.06
C PRO A 273 13.43 13.15 -13.27
N PRO A 274 14.59 12.77 -12.69
CA PRO A 274 15.45 13.70 -11.97
C PRO A 274 16.07 14.74 -12.91
N ALA A 275 16.30 15.95 -12.38
CA ALA A 275 17.12 16.95 -13.04
C ALA A 275 18.62 16.53 -13.07
N GLU A 276 19.40 17.09 -13.99
CA GLU A 276 20.84 16.82 -14.07
C GLU A 276 21.55 17.30 -12.79
N GLY A 277 22.31 16.42 -12.13
CA GLY A 277 22.99 16.74 -10.88
C GLY A 277 22.06 17.00 -9.69
N GLU A 278 20.83 16.48 -9.74
CA GLU A 278 19.83 16.66 -8.67
C GLU A 278 20.33 16.12 -7.33
N THR A 279 20.32 16.97 -6.30
CA THR A 279 20.60 16.59 -4.91
C THR A 279 19.61 17.28 -3.98
N LEU A 280 19.42 16.73 -2.77
CA LEU A 280 18.58 17.39 -1.76
C LEU A 280 19.07 18.81 -1.45
N ALA A 281 20.38 19.00 -1.27
CA ALA A 281 20.93 20.31 -0.88
C ALA A 281 20.67 21.41 -1.93
N THR A 282 20.68 21.07 -3.21
CA THR A 282 20.55 22.04 -4.31
C THR A 282 19.12 22.17 -4.84
N HIS A 283 18.35 21.08 -4.86
CA HIS A 283 17.02 21.04 -5.49
C HIS A 283 15.87 20.85 -4.48
N ALA A 284 16.18 20.56 -3.21
CA ALA A 284 15.24 20.57 -2.09
C ALA A 284 15.83 21.31 -0.86
N PRO A 285 16.29 22.57 -1.02
CA PRO A 285 17.05 23.26 0.02
C PRO A 285 16.26 23.49 1.33
N ASN A 286 14.94 23.67 1.28
CA ASN A 286 14.13 23.86 2.48
C ASN A 286 13.99 22.54 3.26
N PHE A 287 13.73 21.44 2.56
CA PHE A 287 13.72 20.10 3.14
C PHE A 287 15.08 19.74 3.71
N TRP A 288 16.16 19.99 2.95
CA TRP A 288 17.52 19.73 3.39
C TRP A 288 17.85 20.52 4.67
N LYS A 289 17.58 21.82 4.70
CA LYS A 289 17.78 22.66 5.88
C LYS A 289 17.00 22.15 7.09
N TRP A 290 15.74 21.77 6.90
CA TRP A 290 14.92 21.18 7.97
C TRP A 290 15.50 19.87 8.48
N LEU A 291 15.86 18.95 7.59
CA LEU A 291 16.41 17.64 7.94
C LEU A 291 17.68 17.81 8.75
N ARG A 292 18.64 18.58 8.23
CA ARG A 292 19.95 18.81 8.85
C ARG A 292 19.84 19.41 10.24
N ARG A 293 18.96 20.39 10.43
CA ARG A 293 18.72 21.00 11.74
C ARG A 293 18.02 20.05 12.71
N SER A 294 16.98 19.35 12.27
CA SER A 294 16.20 18.43 13.12
C SER A 294 17.05 17.29 13.69
N VAL A 295 18.15 16.96 13.01
CA VAL A 295 19.09 15.92 13.42
C VAL A 295 20.41 16.47 13.98
N ALA A 296 20.49 17.77 14.27
CA ALA A 296 21.69 18.44 14.79
C ALA A 296 22.96 18.15 13.94
N GLU A 297 22.84 18.23 12.61
CA GLU A 297 23.91 17.95 11.64
C GLU A 297 24.50 16.52 11.71
N ASN A 298 23.79 15.57 12.33
CA ASN A 298 24.22 14.18 12.41
C ASN A 298 23.81 13.39 11.17
N ASP A 299 24.79 13.03 10.34
CA ASP A 299 24.58 12.29 9.08
C ASP A 299 23.88 10.95 9.28
N ARG A 300 24.27 10.17 10.29
CA ARG A 300 23.67 8.85 10.57
C ARG A 300 22.20 8.97 10.97
N LYS A 301 21.86 10.01 11.74
CA LYS A 301 20.48 10.28 12.14
C LYS A 301 19.66 10.83 10.97
N ALA A 302 20.25 11.65 10.09
CA ALA A 302 19.64 12.07 8.83
C ALA A 302 19.24 10.86 7.97
N ASP A 303 20.14 9.90 7.75
CA ASP A 303 19.84 8.68 7.00
C ASP A 303 18.69 7.86 7.62
N ARG A 304 18.62 7.80 8.95
CA ARG A 304 17.54 7.10 9.67
C ARG A 304 16.20 7.84 9.57
N VAL A 305 16.20 9.17 9.59
CA VAL A 305 15.00 9.97 9.32
C VAL A 305 14.54 9.76 7.88
N LEU A 306 15.44 9.76 6.90
CA LEU A 306 15.12 9.43 5.51
C LEU A 306 14.51 8.02 5.40
N ALA A 307 15.05 7.03 6.10
CA ALA A 307 14.48 5.69 6.14
C ALA A 307 13.05 5.66 6.73
N ALA A 308 12.77 6.51 7.71
CA ALA A 308 11.43 6.66 8.30
C ALA A 308 10.45 7.30 7.31
N LEU A 309 10.89 8.32 6.57
CA LEU A 309 10.10 8.93 5.50
C LEU A 309 9.82 7.93 4.36
N PHE A 310 10.81 7.13 3.99
CA PHE A 310 10.64 6.05 3.01
C PHE A 310 9.64 4.99 3.48
N MET A 311 9.67 4.61 4.76
CA MET A 311 8.69 3.68 5.33
C MET A 311 7.25 4.18 5.14
N VAL A 312 7.02 5.49 5.31
CA VAL A 312 5.72 6.13 5.09
C VAL A 312 5.36 6.15 3.60
N LEU A 313 6.27 6.64 2.74
CA LEU A 313 6.08 6.73 1.29
C LEU A 313 5.72 5.37 0.66
N ALA A 314 6.48 4.33 1.00
CA ALA A 314 6.29 2.98 0.46
C ALA A 314 5.27 2.14 1.27
N ASN A 315 4.55 2.77 2.22
CA ASN A 315 3.61 2.14 3.14
C ASN A 315 4.11 0.79 3.70
N ARG A 316 5.34 0.75 4.23
CA ARG A 316 5.97 -0.47 4.79
C ARG A 316 5.48 -0.78 6.21
N TYR A 317 4.15 -0.80 6.40
CA TYR A 317 3.50 -1.22 7.65
C TYR A 317 3.90 -2.66 8.06
N ASP A 318 4.31 -3.47 7.09
CA ASP A 318 4.70 -4.87 7.25
C ASP A 318 6.04 -5.08 7.97
N TRP A 319 6.84 -4.02 8.16
CA TRP A 319 8.07 -4.10 8.95
C TRP A 319 7.83 -4.31 10.44
N GLN A 320 6.57 -4.25 10.88
CA GLN A 320 6.18 -4.32 12.28
C GLN A 320 6.85 -3.22 13.12
N LEU A 321 6.91 -2.02 12.56
CA LEU A 321 7.45 -0.83 13.21
C LEU A 321 6.37 0.26 13.27
N PHE A 322 6.51 1.17 14.22
CA PHE A 322 5.87 2.47 14.22
C PHE A 322 6.90 3.52 14.60
N ILE A 323 6.67 4.75 14.14
CA ILE A 323 7.59 5.87 14.33
C ILE A 323 7.04 6.72 15.47
N GLU A 324 7.92 7.12 16.38
CA GLU A 324 7.63 8.10 17.41
C GLU A 324 8.64 9.24 17.35
N VAL A 325 8.14 10.46 17.33
CA VAL A 325 8.95 11.67 17.29
C VAL A 325 8.72 12.44 18.58
N THR A 326 9.79 12.68 19.34
CA THR A 326 9.79 13.40 20.62
C THR A 326 10.60 14.69 20.54
N GLY A 327 10.41 15.60 21.50
CA GLY A 327 11.24 16.80 21.63
C GLY A 327 10.44 18.05 22.01
N PRO A 328 11.11 19.17 22.32
CA PRO A 328 10.46 20.43 22.72
C PRO A 328 9.62 21.08 21.62
N GLY A 329 8.76 22.03 21.99
CA GLY A 329 8.01 22.84 21.03
C GLY A 329 8.95 23.62 20.10
N GLY A 330 8.61 23.69 18.81
CA GLY A 330 9.43 24.39 17.82
C GLY A 330 10.66 23.64 17.30
N SER A 331 10.79 22.33 17.56
CA SER A 331 11.93 21.53 17.08
C SER A 331 11.76 20.86 15.71
N GLY A 332 10.72 21.23 14.94
CA GLY A 332 10.50 20.69 13.59
C GLY A 332 9.70 19.38 13.53
N LYS A 333 9.19 18.87 14.67
CA LYS A 333 8.36 17.65 14.71
C LYS A 333 7.08 17.76 13.88
N SER A 334 6.39 18.90 13.98
CA SER A 334 5.18 19.16 13.19
C SER A 334 5.49 19.19 11.69
N VAL A 335 6.66 19.70 11.30
CA VAL A 335 7.11 19.68 9.90
C VAL A 335 7.37 18.24 9.43
N MET A 336 7.92 17.36 10.29
CA MET A 336 8.02 15.93 9.97
C MET A 336 6.64 15.31 9.70
N ALA A 337 5.65 15.63 10.55
CA ALA A 337 4.29 15.13 10.41
C ALA A 337 3.67 15.58 9.08
N GLU A 338 3.82 16.86 8.73
CA GLU A 338 3.37 17.40 7.44
C GLU A 338 4.07 16.70 6.26
N ILE A 339 5.39 16.47 6.33
CA ILE A 339 6.11 15.73 5.29
C ILE A 339 5.56 14.32 5.13
N CYS A 340 5.33 13.60 6.23
CA CYS A 340 4.73 12.28 6.20
C CYS A 340 3.32 12.29 5.60
N THR A 341 2.49 13.28 5.96
CA THR A 341 1.15 13.49 5.38
C THR A 341 1.23 13.71 3.87
N MET A 342 2.16 14.54 3.41
CA MET A 342 2.33 14.80 1.97
C MET A 342 2.84 13.56 1.22
N LEU A 343 3.76 12.79 1.81
CA LEU A 343 4.27 11.54 1.22
C LEU A 343 3.18 10.45 1.12
N ALA A 344 2.34 10.30 2.15
CA ALA A 344 1.22 9.36 2.14
C ALA A 344 0.04 9.86 1.29
N GLY A 345 -0.10 11.17 1.13
CA GLY A 345 -1.26 11.84 0.56
C GLY A 345 -2.22 12.32 1.65
N LYS A 346 -2.70 13.57 1.53
CA LYS A 346 -3.60 14.21 2.51
C LYS A 346 -4.90 13.42 2.69
N ALA A 347 -5.47 12.90 1.60
CA ALA A 347 -6.66 12.05 1.63
C ALA A 347 -6.44 10.67 2.29
N ASN A 348 -5.18 10.21 2.39
CA ASN A 348 -4.82 8.88 2.88
C ASN A 348 -4.17 8.91 4.28
N THR A 349 -4.25 10.07 4.92
CA THR A 349 -3.75 10.29 6.28
C THR A 349 -4.91 10.59 7.22
N VAL A 350 -4.89 9.98 8.41
CA VAL A 350 -5.87 10.25 9.46
C VAL A 350 -5.17 10.63 10.77
N SER A 351 -5.72 11.62 11.45
CA SER A 351 -5.33 11.94 12.82
C SER A 351 -6.21 11.16 13.79
N ALA A 352 -5.58 10.41 14.70
CA ALA A 352 -6.29 9.51 15.61
C ALA A 352 -5.69 9.53 17.02
N SER A 353 -6.53 9.26 18.01
CA SER A 353 -6.10 9.03 19.39
C SER A 353 -5.69 7.56 19.58
N MET A 354 -4.98 7.25 20.66
CA MET A 354 -4.69 5.85 21.01
C MET A 354 -5.95 5.03 21.29
N LYS A 355 -7.01 5.69 21.79
CA LYS A 355 -8.31 5.03 21.98
C LYS A 355 -8.87 4.52 20.65
N ALA A 356 -8.67 5.24 19.55
CA ALA A 356 -9.07 4.79 18.22
C ALA A 356 -8.29 3.54 17.74
N LEU A 357 -7.08 3.30 18.26
CA LEU A 357 -6.35 2.06 17.97
C LEU A 357 -6.74 0.90 18.88
N GLU A 358 -7.32 1.18 20.06
CA GLU A 358 -7.65 0.17 21.08
C GLU A 358 -9.11 -0.27 21.03
N ASP A 359 -10.04 0.66 20.83
CA ASP A 359 -11.47 0.42 20.86
C ASP A 359 -12.00 0.04 19.47
N ALA A 360 -12.73 -1.08 19.36
CA ALA A 360 -13.20 -1.59 18.06
C ALA A 360 -14.15 -0.61 17.33
N ARG A 361 -14.88 0.23 18.07
CA ARG A 361 -15.84 1.18 17.51
C ARG A 361 -15.15 2.43 16.98
N GLU A 362 -14.23 3.00 17.74
CA GLU A 362 -13.41 4.13 17.27
C GLU A 362 -12.42 3.72 16.18
N ARG A 363 -11.99 2.45 16.17
CA ARG A 363 -11.11 1.90 15.13
C ARG A 363 -11.70 1.94 13.73
N ALA A 364 -13.03 2.03 13.60
CA ALA A 364 -13.67 2.27 12.32
C ALA A 364 -13.21 3.58 11.65
N LEU A 365 -12.72 4.56 12.41
CA LEU A 365 -12.25 5.86 11.90
C LEU A 365 -10.90 5.78 11.18
N VAL A 366 -10.10 4.75 11.43
CA VAL A 366 -8.75 4.61 10.87
C VAL A 366 -8.66 3.59 9.74
N VAL A 367 -9.76 2.91 9.42
CA VAL A 367 -9.82 1.94 8.32
C VAL A 367 -9.74 2.69 6.97
N GLY A 368 -8.89 2.19 6.07
CA GLY A 368 -8.73 2.73 4.72
C GLY A 368 -7.58 3.72 4.54
N PHE A 369 -6.95 4.16 5.63
CA PHE A 369 -5.81 5.10 5.59
C PHE A 369 -4.46 4.36 5.58
N SER A 370 -3.44 4.90 4.91
CA SER A 370 -2.05 4.37 4.91
C SER A 370 -1.18 4.98 5.99
N LEU A 371 -1.55 6.16 6.50
CA LEU A 371 -0.84 6.83 7.57
C LEU A 371 -1.80 7.21 8.70
N ILE A 372 -1.46 6.80 9.92
CA ILE A 372 -2.15 7.20 11.13
C ILE A 372 -1.21 8.10 11.92
N ILE A 373 -1.59 9.37 12.08
CA ILE A 373 -0.86 10.32 12.92
C ILE A 373 -1.52 10.38 14.28
N MET A 374 -0.71 10.30 15.33
CA MET A 374 -1.15 10.43 16.72
C MET A 374 -0.49 11.67 17.32
N PRO A 375 -1.12 12.85 17.22
CA PRO A 375 -0.55 14.09 17.71
C PRO A 375 -0.80 14.29 19.21
N ASP A 376 0.19 14.90 19.86
CA ASP A 376 0.14 15.49 21.21
C ASP A 376 -0.62 14.64 22.23
N MET A 377 -0.19 13.40 22.36
CA MET A 377 -0.76 12.51 23.33
C MET A 377 -0.45 12.97 24.75
N THR A 378 -1.50 13.22 25.53
CA THR A 378 -1.37 13.19 27.00
C THR A 378 -0.83 11.80 27.40
N ARG A 379 0.14 11.76 28.32
CA ARG A 379 0.88 10.55 28.73
C ARG A 379 -0.01 9.30 28.69
N TYR A 380 0.17 8.48 27.66
CA TYR A 380 -0.52 7.20 27.57
C TYR A 380 0.12 6.21 28.54
N ALA A 381 -0.71 5.41 29.19
CA ALA A 381 -0.32 4.31 30.06
C ALA A 381 -1.29 3.15 29.86
N GLY A 382 -0.95 2.23 28.98
CA GLY A 382 -1.71 1.00 28.71
C GLY A 382 -0.80 -0.08 28.14
N ASP A 383 -1.34 -1.23 27.77
CA ASP A 383 -0.55 -2.37 27.27
C ASP A 383 -0.21 -2.28 25.77
N GLY A 384 -0.81 -1.32 25.06
CA GLY A 384 -0.61 -1.13 23.61
C GLY A 384 -1.12 -2.29 22.77
N ALA A 385 -2.10 -3.08 23.24
CA ALA A 385 -2.59 -4.24 22.49
C ALA A 385 -3.11 -3.86 21.08
N GLY A 386 -3.80 -2.71 20.97
CA GLY A 386 -4.33 -2.19 19.71
C GLY A 386 -3.23 -1.85 18.69
N ILE A 387 -2.29 -0.99 19.07
CA ILE A 387 -1.16 -0.62 18.19
C ILE A 387 -0.30 -1.83 17.83
N LYS A 388 -0.12 -2.79 18.76
CA LYS A 388 0.61 -4.03 18.52
C LYS A 388 -0.06 -4.91 17.47
N ALA A 389 -1.39 -5.03 17.51
CA ALA A 389 -2.14 -5.80 16.52
C ALA A 389 -2.08 -5.13 15.13
N ILE A 390 -2.25 -3.81 15.07
CA ILE A 390 -2.21 -3.05 13.81
C ILE A 390 -0.82 -3.11 13.18
N THR A 391 0.21 -2.74 13.92
CA THR A 391 1.62 -2.83 13.45
C THR A 391 2.05 -4.27 13.21
N GLY A 392 1.46 -5.25 13.89
CA GLY A 392 1.71 -6.68 13.67
C GLY A 392 1.09 -7.23 12.38
N GLY A 393 0.12 -6.53 11.78
CA GLY A 393 -0.65 -7.02 10.62
C GLY A 393 -1.75 -8.01 10.99
N ASP A 394 -2.16 -8.06 12.26
CA ASP A 394 -3.23 -8.93 12.74
C ASP A 394 -4.60 -8.44 12.25
N LYS A 395 -5.57 -9.35 12.09
CA LYS A 395 -6.98 -8.95 11.90
C LYS A 395 -7.48 -8.34 13.21
N VAL A 396 -8.12 -7.18 13.10
CA VAL A 396 -8.67 -6.44 14.22
C VAL A 396 -10.17 -6.26 14.07
N ALA A 397 -10.89 -6.32 15.18
CA ALA A 397 -12.33 -6.10 15.19
C ALA A 397 -12.66 -4.63 14.90
N ILE A 398 -13.61 -4.40 14.01
CA ILE A 398 -14.18 -3.11 13.65
C ILE A 398 -15.68 -3.17 13.95
N ASP A 399 -16.21 -2.20 14.70
CA ASP A 399 -17.63 -2.08 15.04
C ASP A 399 -18.19 -0.70 14.60
N PRO A 400 -18.44 -0.50 13.28
CA PRO A 400 -18.93 0.77 12.80
C PRO A 400 -20.38 0.99 13.25
N LYS A 401 -20.69 2.22 13.65
CA LYS A 401 -22.04 2.59 14.09
C LYS A 401 -23.07 2.29 12.98
N HIS A 402 -24.13 1.57 13.32
CA HIS A 402 -25.23 1.19 12.41
C HIS A 402 -24.82 0.24 11.26
N LYS A 403 -23.69 -0.47 11.37
CA LYS A 403 -23.28 -1.52 10.45
C LYS A 403 -22.96 -2.80 11.21
N ALA A 404 -22.89 -3.93 10.51
CA ALA A 404 -22.45 -5.19 11.11
C ALA A 404 -20.96 -5.08 11.49
N PRO A 405 -20.55 -5.55 12.69
CA PRO A 405 -19.14 -5.67 13.03
C PRO A 405 -18.43 -6.65 12.10
N TYR A 406 -17.18 -6.36 11.77
CA TYR A 406 -16.35 -7.22 10.92
C TYR A 406 -14.90 -7.21 11.42
N SER A 407 -14.05 -8.04 10.82
CA SER A 407 -12.63 -8.10 11.17
C SER A 407 -11.77 -7.95 9.93
N THR A 408 -10.89 -6.95 9.93
CA THR A 408 -10.00 -6.66 8.80
C THR A 408 -8.60 -6.28 9.28
N ARG A 409 -7.65 -6.14 8.36
CA ARG A 409 -6.32 -5.62 8.64
C ARG A 409 -6.30 -4.12 8.36
N ILE A 410 -5.49 -3.38 9.10
CA ILE A 410 -5.26 -1.95 8.88
C ILE A 410 -3.84 -1.78 8.36
N PRO A 411 -3.65 -1.69 7.03
CA PRO A 411 -2.33 -1.60 6.39
C PRO A 411 -1.78 -0.16 6.45
N ALA A 412 -1.52 0.33 7.67
CA ALA A 412 -1.11 1.70 7.91
C ALA A 412 0.19 1.79 8.72
N VAL A 413 1.05 2.74 8.35
CA VAL A 413 2.16 3.19 9.20
C VAL A 413 1.60 4.09 10.29
N VAL A 414 2.06 3.88 11.52
CA VAL A 414 1.67 4.72 12.67
C VAL A 414 2.81 5.69 12.99
N LEU A 415 2.48 6.98 13.07
CA LEU A 415 3.39 8.06 13.43
C LEU A 415 2.86 8.76 14.69
N ALA A 416 3.53 8.56 15.82
CA ALA A 416 3.26 9.28 17.05
C ALA A 416 4.13 10.53 17.14
N VAL A 417 3.53 11.70 17.39
CA VAL A 417 4.24 12.97 17.49
C VAL A 417 3.93 13.59 18.84
N ASN A 418 4.88 13.50 19.76
CA ASN A 418 4.68 13.86 21.15
C ASN A 418 5.77 14.83 21.63
N ASN A 419 5.46 15.59 22.68
CA ASN A 419 6.50 16.37 23.36
C ASN A 419 7.33 15.46 24.30
N ASN A 420 6.65 14.55 24.99
CA ASN A 420 7.26 13.55 25.86
C ASN A 420 7.02 12.14 25.32
N ALA A 421 7.92 11.21 25.62
CA ALA A 421 7.82 9.83 25.18
C ALA A 421 6.56 9.13 25.72
N MET A 422 5.97 8.25 24.92
CA MET A 422 4.94 7.32 25.36
C MET A 422 5.49 6.33 26.38
N SER A 423 4.66 6.01 27.39
CA SER A 423 4.95 4.95 28.36
C SER A 423 4.02 3.78 28.11
N PHE A 424 4.58 2.57 28.04
CA PHE A 424 3.81 1.34 27.83
C PHE A 424 3.94 0.46 29.06
N SER A 425 2.82 -0.05 29.54
CA SER A 425 2.83 -1.02 30.62
C SER A 425 3.32 -2.40 30.14
N ASP A 426 3.20 -2.73 28.85
CA ASP A 426 3.75 -3.98 28.29
C ASP A 426 5.29 -3.94 28.23
N ARG A 427 5.91 -4.72 29.12
CA ARG A 427 7.36 -4.90 29.19
C ARG A 427 7.81 -6.28 28.71
N SER A 428 6.99 -6.98 27.94
CA SER A 428 7.37 -8.23 27.26
C SER A 428 8.33 -8.02 26.07
N GLY A 429 8.71 -6.77 25.78
CA GLY A 429 9.44 -6.41 24.57
C GLY A 429 8.56 -6.42 23.31
N GLY A 430 7.25 -6.64 23.45
CA GLY A 430 6.28 -6.60 22.36
C GLY A 430 6.23 -5.26 21.65
N ILE A 431 6.05 -4.17 22.41
CA ILE A 431 6.01 -2.81 21.88
C ILE A 431 7.42 -2.28 21.56
N SER A 432 8.38 -2.52 22.45
CA SER A 432 9.73 -1.94 22.30
C SER A 432 10.40 -2.30 20.97
N ARG A 433 10.30 -3.57 20.54
CA ARG A 433 10.84 -4.02 19.24
C ARG A 433 10.11 -3.46 18.01
N ARG A 434 9.00 -2.76 18.20
CA ARG A 434 8.21 -2.10 17.14
C ARG A 434 8.42 -0.59 17.15
N ARG A 435 8.89 -0.03 18.26
CA ARG A 435 8.96 1.41 18.50
C ARG A 435 10.27 1.98 17.98
N VAL A 436 10.22 2.88 17.00
CA VAL A 436 11.39 3.62 16.51
C VAL A 436 11.27 5.06 16.96
N ILE A 437 12.15 5.49 17.87
CA ILE A 437 12.08 6.82 18.49
C ILE A 437 13.09 7.76 17.83
N PHE A 438 12.65 8.94 17.43
CA PHE A 438 13.49 10.06 17.00
C PHE A 438 13.30 11.23 17.96
N ASN A 439 14.39 11.74 18.56
CA ASN A 439 14.30 12.92 19.43
C ASN A 439 14.78 14.17 18.71
N PHE A 440 13.90 15.12 18.42
CA PHE A 440 14.29 16.40 17.81
C PHE A 440 14.53 17.42 18.92
N SER A 441 15.78 17.53 19.38
CA SER A 441 16.21 18.41 20.48
C SER A 441 16.34 19.88 20.07
N GLU A 442 16.64 20.15 18.81
CA GLU A 442 17.01 21.48 18.33
C GLU A 442 15.79 22.39 18.19
N VAL A 443 15.60 23.30 19.15
CA VAL A 443 14.54 24.31 19.08
C VAL A 443 14.93 25.39 18.06
N VAL A 444 14.02 25.68 17.13
CA VAL A 444 14.17 26.81 16.21
C VAL A 444 13.77 28.10 16.93
N PRO A 445 14.68 29.09 17.05
CA PRO A 445 14.37 30.42 17.57
C PRO A 445 13.19 31.05 16.84
N GLU A 446 12.33 31.78 17.55
CA GLU A 446 11.09 32.34 16.97
C GLU A 446 11.35 33.23 15.76
N ASN A 447 12.43 34.01 15.77
CA ASN A 447 12.85 34.88 14.66
C ASN A 447 13.38 34.12 13.43
N GLU A 448 13.74 32.84 13.58
CA GLU A 448 14.20 31.97 12.49
C GLU A 448 13.10 31.02 11.98
N ARG A 449 11.94 30.99 12.65
CA ARG A 449 10.82 30.15 12.25
C ARG A 449 10.21 30.68 10.97
N ASP A 450 10.16 29.81 9.97
CA ASP A 450 9.48 30.07 8.72
C ASP A 450 8.11 29.40 8.76
N SER A 451 7.05 30.20 8.86
CA SER A 451 5.66 29.71 8.91
C SER A 451 5.23 29.03 7.60
N MET A 452 5.91 29.32 6.49
CA MET A 452 5.62 28.78 5.16
C MET A 452 6.52 27.58 4.83
N LEU A 453 7.31 27.08 5.78
CA LEU A 453 8.30 26.03 5.51
C LEU A 453 7.67 24.75 4.95
N ALA A 454 6.50 24.35 5.47
CA ALA A 454 5.80 23.16 4.99
C ALA A 454 5.39 23.31 3.50
N GLU A 455 4.83 24.46 3.12
CA GLU A 455 4.45 24.76 1.74
C GLU A 455 5.66 24.83 0.79
N LYS A 456 6.79 25.38 1.27
CA LYS A 456 8.04 25.36 0.50
C LYS A 456 8.55 23.94 0.27
N ILE A 457 8.47 23.08 1.29
CA ILE A 457 8.85 21.66 1.17
C ILE A 457 7.88 20.90 0.26
N GLU A 458 6.59 21.26 0.24
CA GLU A 458 5.61 20.69 -0.71
C GLU A 458 6.07 20.90 -2.16
N GLY A 459 6.57 22.10 -2.49
CA GLY A 459 7.16 22.40 -3.80
C GLY A 459 8.45 21.63 -4.13
N GLU A 460 9.13 21.08 -3.12
CA GLU A 460 10.36 20.28 -3.26
C GLU A 460 10.09 18.77 -3.22
N LEU A 461 8.85 18.35 -2.96
CA LEU A 461 8.55 16.97 -2.57
C LEU A 461 8.85 15.95 -3.67
N ALA A 462 8.75 16.33 -4.95
CA ALA A 462 9.14 15.47 -6.06
C ALA A 462 10.63 15.05 -5.99
N VAL A 463 11.51 15.98 -5.61
CA VAL A 463 12.95 15.72 -5.41
C VAL A 463 13.16 14.81 -4.20
N VAL A 464 12.44 15.07 -3.10
CA VAL A 464 12.51 14.25 -1.88
C VAL A 464 12.10 12.81 -2.18
N ILE A 465 10.98 12.60 -2.89
CA ILE A 465 10.47 11.28 -3.27
C ILE A 465 11.49 10.53 -4.12
N ARG A 466 12.03 11.17 -5.18
CA ARG A 466 13.07 10.55 -6.01
C ARG A 466 14.31 10.16 -5.20
N HIS A 467 14.74 11.04 -4.29
CA HIS A 467 15.87 10.75 -3.43
C HIS A 467 15.60 9.55 -2.54
N LEU A 468 14.41 9.47 -1.91
CA LEU A 468 14.02 8.32 -1.08
C LEU A 468 13.99 7.01 -1.87
N LEU A 469 13.37 7.02 -3.06
CA LEU A 469 13.28 5.85 -3.93
C LEU A 469 14.66 5.38 -4.44
N THR A 470 15.57 6.32 -4.72
CA THR A 470 16.93 6.02 -5.17
C THR A 470 17.80 5.54 -4.01
N ARG A 471 17.75 6.24 -2.87
CA ARG A 471 18.54 5.93 -1.66
C ARG A 471 18.19 4.58 -1.07
N PHE A 472 16.91 4.17 -1.15
CA PHE A 472 16.40 2.93 -0.61
C PHE A 472 15.82 2.02 -1.69
N ALA A 473 16.50 1.97 -2.85
CA ALA A 473 16.25 0.95 -3.86
C ALA A 473 16.38 -0.46 -3.26
N ASP A 474 17.36 -0.64 -2.35
CA ASP A 474 17.36 -1.74 -1.37
C ASP A 474 16.55 -1.34 -0.12
N GLN A 475 15.34 -1.87 -0.02
CA GLN A 475 14.43 -1.56 1.08
C GLN A 475 14.86 -2.21 2.40
N ASP A 476 15.68 -3.27 2.36
CA ASP A 476 16.22 -3.87 3.59
C ASP A 476 17.25 -2.96 4.26
N GLU A 477 17.90 -2.07 3.50
CA GLU A 477 18.78 -1.06 4.07
C GLU A 477 18.01 -0.04 4.91
N ALA A 478 16.89 0.49 4.40
CA ALA A 478 16.01 1.38 5.15
C ALA A 478 15.53 0.71 6.44
N ARG A 479 15.09 -0.55 6.33
CA ARG A 479 14.64 -1.34 7.48
C ARG A 479 15.75 -1.53 8.52
N ARG A 480 16.98 -1.82 8.08
CA ARG A 480 18.16 -1.94 8.96
C ARG A 480 18.44 -0.65 9.72
N LEU A 481 18.42 0.49 9.04
CA LEU A 481 18.63 1.80 9.67
C LEU A 481 17.60 2.10 10.76
N LEU A 482 16.33 1.74 10.54
CA LEU A 482 15.28 1.88 11.56
C LEU A 482 15.48 0.95 12.77
N TYR A 483 15.95 -0.28 12.55
CA TYR A 483 16.32 -1.17 13.67
C TYR A 483 17.53 -0.65 14.46
N GLU A 484 18.51 -0.05 13.79
CA GLU A 484 19.61 0.62 14.48
C GLU A 484 19.13 1.83 15.27
N GLN A 485 18.19 2.63 14.73
CA GLN A 485 17.62 3.75 15.45
C GLN A 485 16.84 3.30 16.68
N GLN A 486 16.06 2.23 16.59
CA GLN A 486 15.32 1.65 17.70
C GLN A 486 16.22 1.27 18.90
N LYS A 487 17.46 0.85 18.61
CA LYS A 487 18.48 0.44 19.59
C LYS A 487 19.51 1.53 19.85
N SER A 488 19.30 2.74 19.35
CA SER A 488 20.25 3.83 19.52
C SER A 488 20.30 4.32 20.96
N GLU A 489 21.42 4.93 21.34
CA GLU A 489 21.58 5.59 22.64
C GLU A 489 20.52 6.68 22.86
N GLU A 490 20.15 7.41 21.81
CA GLU A 490 19.05 8.38 21.82
C GLU A 490 17.72 7.73 22.20
N ALA A 491 17.34 6.63 21.53
CA ALA A 491 16.11 5.92 21.84
C ALA A 491 16.13 5.35 23.27
N LEU A 492 17.27 4.86 23.74
CA LEU A 492 17.44 4.38 25.11
C LEU A 492 17.29 5.51 26.13
N ALA A 493 17.90 6.68 25.91
CA ALA A 493 17.78 7.84 26.79
C ALA A 493 16.31 8.25 26.95
N ILE A 494 15.55 8.32 25.86
CA ILE A 494 14.13 8.64 25.88
C ILE A 494 13.30 7.58 26.61
N LYS A 495 13.64 6.29 26.46
CA LYS A 495 12.99 5.20 27.20
C LYS A 495 13.25 5.28 28.71
N ARG A 496 14.47 5.67 29.12
CA ARG A 496 14.85 5.86 30.54
C ARG A 496 14.01 6.97 31.18
N GLU A 497 13.83 8.09 30.51
CA GLU A 497 13.00 9.20 31.01
C GLU A 497 11.53 8.79 31.24
N GLY A 498 11.01 7.88 30.42
CA GLY A 498 9.61 7.43 30.47
C GLY A 498 9.33 6.21 31.35
N ASP A 499 10.36 5.48 31.81
CA ASP A 499 10.21 4.25 32.60
C ASP A 499 11.30 4.10 33.66
N SER A 500 10.92 4.31 34.93
CA SER A 500 11.81 4.22 36.09
C SER A 500 12.44 2.84 36.29
N LEU A 501 11.81 1.75 35.81
CA LEU A 501 12.43 0.43 35.89
C LEU A 501 13.53 0.27 34.84
N VAL A 502 13.32 0.82 33.63
CA VAL A 502 14.35 0.85 32.59
C VAL A 502 15.51 1.71 33.08
N ASP A 503 15.26 2.91 33.59
CA ASP A 503 16.32 3.77 34.11
C ASP A 503 17.11 3.11 35.25
N PHE A 504 16.43 2.47 36.21
CA PHE A 504 17.07 1.68 37.26
C PHE A 504 18.00 0.58 36.70
N CYS A 505 17.61 -0.09 35.60
CA CYS A 505 18.44 -1.12 34.97
C CYS A 505 19.75 -0.57 34.37
N GLY A 506 19.83 0.74 34.10
CA GLY A 506 21.06 1.41 33.70
C GLY A 506 22.18 1.27 34.75
N TYR A 507 21.80 1.21 36.02
CA TYR A 507 22.70 1.08 37.17
C TYR A 507 23.07 -0.39 37.49
N LEU A 508 22.71 -1.34 36.63
CA LEU A 508 22.95 -2.78 36.84
C LEU A 508 23.92 -3.36 35.83
N MET A 509 24.95 -4.06 36.27
CA MET A 509 25.78 -4.91 35.41
C MET A 509 25.26 -6.35 35.41
N ALA A 510 25.28 -7.01 34.25
CA ALA A 510 24.90 -8.42 34.12
C ALA A 510 26.13 -9.32 34.01
N SER A 511 26.18 -10.34 34.85
CA SER A 511 27.15 -11.44 34.85
C SER A 511 26.66 -12.59 33.95
N VAL A 512 27.59 -13.43 33.50
CA VAL A 512 27.28 -14.69 32.79
C VAL A 512 26.73 -15.77 33.73
N MET A 513 26.85 -15.60 35.05
CA MET A 513 26.34 -16.52 36.06
C MET A 513 25.37 -15.84 37.02
N CYS A 514 24.50 -16.61 37.67
CA CYS A 514 23.59 -16.11 38.72
C CYS A 514 24.32 -15.93 40.07
N ASP A 515 25.36 -15.10 40.10
CA ASP A 515 26.20 -14.79 41.26
C ASP A 515 26.02 -13.35 41.78
N GLY A 516 25.06 -12.60 41.24
CA GLY A 516 24.72 -11.25 41.67
C GLY A 516 23.84 -11.19 42.92
N LEU A 517 23.06 -10.11 43.01
CA LEU A 517 22.16 -9.80 44.12
C LEU A 517 21.06 -10.86 44.29
N LEU A 518 20.62 -11.06 45.53
CA LEU A 518 19.39 -11.82 45.79
C LEU A 518 18.19 -10.99 45.33
N VAL A 519 17.16 -11.60 44.75
CA VAL A 519 15.98 -10.84 44.29
C VAL A 519 15.29 -10.15 45.48
N GLY A 520 15.10 -10.86 46.59
CA GLY A 520 14.48 -10.35 47.81
C GLY A 520 12.99 -10.04 47.69
N ASN A 521 12.41 -9.50 48.76
CA ASN A 521 11.04 -8.97 48.81
C ASN A 521 11.00 -7.77 49.78
N ALA A 522 9.94 -6.96 49.77
CA ALA A 522 9.86 -5.74 50.59
C ALA A 522 9.81 -5.98 52.11
N GLU A 523 9.44 -7.17 52.56
CA GLU A 523 9.24 -7.49 53.98
C GLU A 523 10.53 -7.94 54.67
N ILE A 524 11.63 -8.13 53.92
CA ILE A 524 12.91 -8.53 54.50
C ILE A 524 13.50 -7.39 55.33
N VAL A 525 13.72 -7.66 56.62
CA VAL A 525 14.35 -6.75 57.58
C VAL A 525 15.67 -7.37 58.07
N PRO A 526 16.78 -6.61 58.17
CA PRO A 526 16.90 -5.18 57.87
C PRO A 526 16.88 -4.88 56.36
N PHE A 527 16.41 -3.68 56.02
CA PHE A 527 16.42 -3.18 54.65
C PHE A 527 17.87 -3.09 54.13
N SER A 528 18.25 -4.01 53.25
CA SER A 528 19.62 -4.12 52.69
C SER A 528 19.65 -3.99 51.15
N PRO A 529 19.74 -2.77 50.58
CA PRO A 529 19.73 -2.56 49.13
C PRO A 529 20.99 -3.07 48.42
N ARG A 530 22.11 -3.22 49.14
CA ARG A 530 23.34 -3.84 48.62
C ARG A 530 23.29 -5.37 48.54
N ARG A 531 22.27 -5.99 49.14
CA ARG A 531 22.10 -7.45 49.17
C ARG A 531 20.91 -7.91 48.35
N TYR A 532 19.83 -7.13 48.37
CA TYR A 532 18.57 -7.46 47.71
C TYR A 532 18.27 -6.49 46.56
N LEU A 533 18.11 -7.04 45.35
CA LEU A 533 17.85 -6.29 44.13
C LEU A 533 16.55 -5.48 44.20
N TYR A 534 15.48 -6.06 44.74
CA TYR A 534 14.23 -5.34 44.93
C TYR A 534 14.36 -4.20 45.97
N HIS A 535 15.21 -4.36 46.99
CA HIS A 535 15.52 -3.25 47.90
C HIS A 535 16.31 -2.14 47.21
N ALA A 536 17.30 -2.47 46.37
CA ALA A 536 17.99 -1.48 45.55
C ALA A 536 17.00 -0.68 44.69
N TYR A 537 16.06 -1.35 44.02
CA TYR A 537 14.99 -0.68 43.27
C TYR A 537 14.13 0.25 44.15
N LEU A 538 13.72 -0.21 45.35
CA LEU A 538 12.96 0.63 46.28
C LEU A 538 13.77 1.82 46.85
N ALA A 539 15.08 1.69 46.97
CA ALA A 539 15.97 2.78 47.35
C ALA A 539 16.06 3.82 46.23
N TYR A 540 16.33 3.36 45.00
CA TYR A 540 16.34 4.18 43.79
C TYR A 540 15.03 4.96 43.63
N MET A 541 13.88 4.30 43.73
CA MET A 541 12.56 4.95 43.63
C MET A 541 12.38 6.06 44.67
N ARG A 542 12.85 5.85 45.91
CA ARG A 542 12.77 6.86 46.97
C ARG A 542 13.71 8.04 46.72
N ALA A 543 14.93 7.78 46.28
CA ALA A 543 15.94 8.82 46.02
C ALA A 543 15.51 9.76 44.89
N HIS A 544 14.85 9.25 43.85
CA HIS A 544 14.34 10.04 42.73
C HIS A 544 12.91 10.57 42.94
N GLY A 545 12.32 10.41 44.13
CA GLY A 545 10.99 10.94 44.45
C GLY A 545 9.84 10.24 43.72
N PHE A 546 10.06 9.04 43.18
CA PHE A 546 9.01 8.28 42.50
C PHE A 546 8.09 7.58 43.52
N GLY A 547 6.83 8.02 43.60
CA GLY A 547 5.90 7.59 44.66
C GLY A 547 5.20 6.24 44.48
N LYS A 548 5.37 5.54 43.35
CA LYS A 548 4.65 4.28 43.06
C LYS A 548 5.57 3.21 42.44
N PRO A 549 6.31 2.44 43.27
CA PRO A 549 7.09 1.30 42.80
C PRO A 549 6.21 0.20 42.23
N VAL A 550 6.71 -0.48 41.19
CA VAL A 550 6.08 -1.70 40.71
C VAL A 550 6.11 -2.78 41.80
N THR A 551 5.08 -3.62 41.88
CA THR A 551 5.03 -4.71 42.86
C THR A 551 6.13 -5.74 42.58
N LEU A 552 6.55 -6.53 43.58
CA LEU A 552 7.60 -7.54 43.42
C LEU A 552 7.31 -8.53 42.27
N THR A 553 6.05 -8.97 42.16
CA THR A 553 5.62 -9.87 41.07
C THR A 553 5.82 -9.21 39.71
N ARG A 554 5.48 -7.92 39.60
CA ARG A 554 5.63 -7.16 38.36
C ARG A 554 7.09 -6.85 38.07
N PHE A 555 7.87 -6.45 39.07
CA PHE A 555 9.32 -6.29 39.00
C PHE A 555 9.98 -7.55 38.43
N GLY A 556 9.71 -8.71 39.02
CA GLY A 556 10.29 -9.98 38.56
C GLY A 556 9.85 -10.42 37.16
N LYS A 557 8.69 -9.97 36.68
CA LYS A 557 8.16 -10.23 35.33
C LYS A 557 8.76 -9.26 34.30
N ASP A 558 8.99 -8.02 34.69
CA ASP A 558 9.34 -6.92 33.79
C ASP A 558 10.86 -6.71 33.67
N MET A 559 11.65 -7.15 34.66
CA MET A 559 13.11 -7.08 34.66
C MET A 559 13.78 -7.63 33.39
N PRO A 560 13.40 -8.80 32.84
CA PRO A 560 13.98 -9.28 31.58
C PRO A 560 13.82 -8.30 30.41
N GLY A 561 12.64 -7.69 30.27
CA GLY A 561 12.37 -6.72 29.21
C GLY A 561 13.15 -5.44 29.40
N ALA A 562 13.20 -4.92 30.64
CA ALA A 562 13.95 -3.70 30.96
C ALA A 562 15.47 -3.88 30.75
N MET A 563 16.04 -5.01 31.14
CA MET A 563 17.46 -5.31 30.90
C MET A 563 17.76 -5.51 29.40
N ALA A 564 16.82 -6.06 28.64
CA ALA A 564 16.97 -6.25 27.20
C ALA A 564 17.07 -4.93 26.42
N GLU A 565 16.55 -3.81 26.93
CA GLU A 565 16.75 -2.46 26.36
C GLU A 565 18.24 -2.07 26.33
N TYR A 566 19.03 -2.59 27.28
CA TYR A 566 20.48 -2.42 27.36
C TYR A 566 21.24 -3.53 26.62
N GLY A 567 20.55 -4.43 25.92
CA GLY A 567 21.14 -5.63 25.33
C GLY A 567 21.67 -6.63 26.35
N ARG A 568 21.20 -6.57 27.60
CA ARG A 568 21.66 -7.42 28.71
C ARG A 568 20.64 -8.50 29.02
N GLU A 569 21.09 -9.75 29.17
CA GLU A 569 20.23 -10.85 29.58
C GLU A 569 20.06 -10.90 31.10
N TYR A 570 18.82 -10.98 31.58
CA TYR A 570 18.50 -11.16 32.99
C TYR A 570 18.21 -12.63 33.31
N MET A 571 19.03 -13.20 34.18
CA MET A 571 18.91 -14.58 34.64
C MET A 571 18.68 -14.63 36.15
N LYS A 572 17.98 -15.67 36.61
CA LYS A 572 17.78 -15.94 38.03
C LYS A 572 17.75 -17.43 38.31
N ARG A 573 18.36 -17.85 39.42
CA ARG A 573 18.45 -19.25 39.85
C ARG A 573 18.07 -19.40 41.31
N LYS A 574 17.31 -20.45 41.64
CA LYS A 574 17.00 -20.79 43.04
C LYS A 574 18.27 -21.33 43.72
N THR A 575 18.63 -20.76 44.85
CA THR A 575 19.76 -21.16 45.69
C THR A 575 19.29 -21.47 47.10
N LYS A 576 20.19 -21.99 47.95
CA LYS A 576 19.93 -22.20 49.39
C LYS A 576 19.56 -20.91 50.14
N HIS A 577 19.95 -19.74 49.61
CA HIS A 577 19.73 -18.43 50.21
C HIS A 577 18.60 -17.63 49.52
N GLY A 578 17.80 -18.30 48.68
CA GLY A 578 16.72 -17.68 47.92
C GLY A 578 17.03 -17.56 46.43
N LEU A 579 16.23 -16.75 45.72
CA LEU A 579 16.39 -16.53 44.28
C LEU A 579 17.55 -15.55 44.05
N ARG A 580 18.62 -16.01 43.39
CA ARG A 580 19.80 -15.21 43.08
C ARG A 580 19.77 -14.79 41.61
N SER A 581 20.02 -13.51 41.35
CA SER A 581 20.08 -12.96 40.00
C SER A 581 21.51 -12.99 39.46
N ASN A 582 21.68 -12.70 38.17
CA ASN A 582 22.98 -12.45 37.55
C ASN A 582 23.40 -10.97 37.57
N VAL A 583 22.70 -10.10 38.31
CA VAL A 583 22.97 -8.65 38.25
C VAL A 583 23.57 -8.10 39.53
N THR A 584 24.48 -7.14 39.39
CA THR A 584 25.10 -6.36 40.47
C THR A 584 24.96 -4.87 40.20
N LEU A 585 25.07 -4.06 41.24
CA LEU A 585 25.07 -2.59 41.12
C LEU A 585 26.37 -2.10 40.47
N THR A 586 26.28 -1.06 39.64
CA THR A 586 27.42 -0.27 39.14
C THR A 586 27.92 0.71 40.20
N GLU A 587 29.09 1.29 39.99
CA GLU A 587 29.61 2.40 40.83
C GLU A 587 28.68 3.63 40.81
N GLU A 588 28.02 3.90 39.68
CA GLU A 588 27.02 4.98 39.54
C GLU A 588 25.80 4.79 40.46
N SER A 589 25.60 3.59 41.02
CA SER A 589 24.53 3.38 41.99
C SER A 589 24.75 4.12 43.31
N GLU A 590 25.99 4.47 43.63
CA GLU A 590 26.35 5.14 44.89
C GLU A 590 25.66 6.51 45.04
N ASP A 591 25.33 7.18 43.93
CA ASP A 591 24.72 8.51 43.92
C ASP A 591 23.33 8.56 44.58
N TRP A 592 22.59 7.46 44.57
CA TRP A 592 21.23 7.36 45.14
C TRP A 592 21.12 6.33 46.27
N MET A 593 22.20 5.61 46.56
CA MET A 593 22.20 4.57 47.58
C MET A 593 22.21 5.17 49.00
N PRO A 594 21.45 4.62 49.96
CA PRO A 594 21.49 5.09 51.33
C PRO A 594 22.89 4.94 51.93
N SER A 595 23.43 6.03 52.50
CA SER A 595 24.72 6.01 53.19
C SER A 595 24.72 4.97 54.31
N CYS A 596 25.79 4.17 54.39
CA CYS A 596 25.99 3.27 55.52
C CYS A 596 26.30 4.12 56.76
N VAL A 597 25.30 4.36 57.62
CA VAL A 597 25.59 4.81 58.97
C VAL A 597 26.25 3.64 59.69
N SER A 598 27.53 3.76 60.01
CA SER A 598 28.17 2.84 60.93
C SER A 598 27.42 2.91 62.25
N VAL A 599 26.70 1.83 62.59
CA VAL A 599 26.22 1.64 63.95
C VAL A 599 27.47 1.39 64.79
N THR A 600 28.01 2.46 65.38
CA THR A 600 28.91 2.33 66.52
C THR A 600 28.07 1.69 67.63
N ASN A 601 28.27 0.39 67.85
CA ASN A 601 27.83 -0.25 69.07
C ASN A 601 28.55 0.44 70.22
N ASP A 602 27.82 1.28 70.95
CA ASP A 602 28.28 1.84 72.21
C ASP A 602 28.14 0.76 73.30
N ASP A 603 29.01 -0.25 73.23
CA ASP A 603 29.16 -1.29 74.27
C ASP A 603 30.02 -0.74 75.43
N SER A 604 29.61 0.39 76.02
CA SER A 604 30.18 0.87 77.28
C SER A 604 29.12 1.39 78.25
N LYS A 605 28.31 0.45 78.76
CA LYS A 605 27.72 0.58 80.10
C LYS A 605 27.79 -0.76 80.83
N ASN A 606 28.87 -0.93 81.59
CA ASN A 606 28.88 -1.63 82.87
C ASN A 606 29.30 -0.61 83.93
#